data_AF-A0A0B7IJ76-F1
#
_entry.id   AF-A0A0B7IJ76-F1
#
_cell.length_a   1.000
_cell.length_b   1.000
_cell.length_c   1.000
_cell.angle_alpha   90.00
_cell.angle_beta   90.00
_cell.angle_gamma   90.00
#
_symmetry.space_group_name_H-M   'P 1'
#
loop_
_entity.id
_entity.type
_entity.pdbx_description
1 polymer ?
#
loop_
_entity_poly.entity_id
_entity_poly.type
_entity_poly.pdbx_seq_one_letter_code
_entity_poly.pdbx_strand_id
1 'polypeptide(L)'
;MLGLFSVVRGYNILTICVAQYLAAVFVFSKNESFKEVFFNDVLFMLVVAGAFAVAGGYIINSFYDYEKDLINNPFKSMIDRLISQNTKLTAYFLLNFFSIFVVGYVSFRAILFFSAYIFGMWIYSHRLKKIPFVGNVTAALLAITPFFAIFLYYKNFDLIIFVHAFLVFLLILIKDLTKDLRSLKGDLAQNYQTIAVKYGEKVSKIAISIAVLMCFIPIYALLTHFDVGNMKYYLAFTCVFLCFYIFFLWISNKQKQYTLLHNLLKITLISGVFSISLIDTWWIEEICR
;
A
#
# COMPACT_ATOMS: atom_id res chain seq x y z
N MET A 1 18.21 -11.83 -11.95
CA MET A 1 17.38 -10.65 -12.24
C MET A 1 15.88 -10.91 -11.97
N LEU A 2 15.22 -11.82 -12.71
CA LEU A 2 13.77 -12.07 -12.59
C LEU A 2 13.30 -12.49 -11.17
N GLY A 3 14.09 -13.30 -10.45
CA GLY A 3 13.75 -13.70 -9.07
C GLY A 3 13.71 -12.53 -8.07
N LEU A 4 14.62 -11.54 -8.20
CA LEU A 4 14.67 -10.40 -7.29
C LEU A 4 13.48 -9.46 -7.54
N PHE A 5 13.09 -9.29 -8.81
CA PHE A 5 11.92 -8.51 -9.21
C PHE A 5 10.60 -9.11 -8.66
N SER A 6 10.51 -10.44 -8.62
CA SER A 6 9.40 -11.16 -7.96
C SER A 6 9.37 -10.90 -6.44
N VAL A 7 10.51 -11.02 -5.76
CA VAL A 7 10.64 -10.79 -4.31
C VAL A 7 10.28 -9.35 -3.94
N VAL A 8 10.75 -8.39 -4.73
CA VAL A 8 10.57 -6.94 -4.53
C VAL A 8 9.16 -6.48 -4.91
N ARG A 9 8.32 -7.36 -5.51
CA ARG A 9 6.96 -7.03 -5.96
C ARG A 9 6.96 -5.76 -6.82
N GLY A 10 7.81 -5.72 -7.85
CA GLY A 10 8.08 -4.52 -8.65
C GLY A 10 6.82 -3.77 -9.14
N TYR A 11 5.75 -4.50 -9.47
CA TYR A 11 4.45 -3.90 -9.82
C TYR A 11 3.89 -2.99 -8.71
N ASN A 12 3.95 -3.41 -7.45
CA ASN A 12 3.44 -2.61 -6.34
C ASN A 12 4.29 -1.33 -6.14
N ILE A 13 5.61 -1.44 -6.31
CA ILE A 13 6.51 -0.28 -6.22
C ILE A 13 6.19 0.70 -7.33
N LEU A 14 6.02 0.22 -8.56
CA LEU A 14 5.61 1.04 -9.69
C LEU A 14 4.28 1.75 -9.41
N THR A 15 3.28 1.05 -8.85
CA THR A 15 2.01 1.67 -8.44
C THR A 15 2.22 2.78 -7.42
N ILE A 16 3.09 2.59 -6.42
CA ILE A 16 3.41 3.64 -5.42
C ILE A 16 4.08 4.83 -6.10
N CYS A 17 5.07 4.62 -6.97
CA CYS A 17 5.73 5.70 -7.70
C CYS A 17 4.74 6.49 -8.56
N VAL A 18 3.89 5.80 -9.33
CA VAL A 18 2.85 6.44 -10.16
C VAL A 18 1.89 7.24 -9.29
N ALA A 19 1.44 6.66 -8.17
CA ALA A 19 0.53 7.33 -7.26
C ALA A 19 1.15 8.56 -6.60
N GLN A 20 2.44 8.51 -6.28
CA GLN A 20 3.20 9.66 -5.76
C GLN A 20 3.27 10.80 -6.78
N TYR A 21 3.57 10.51 -8.05
CA TYR A 21 3.57 11.51 -9.12
C TYR A 21 2.18 12.07 -9.40
N LEU A 22 1.15 11.21 -9.49
CA LEU A 22 -0.23 11.67 -9.70
C LEU A 22 -0.70 12.56 -8.54
N ALA A 23 -0.37 12.18 -7.31
CA ALA A 23 -0.68 13.03 -6.15
C ALA A 23 0.07 14.37 -6.24
N ALA A 24 1.38 14.36 -6.57
CA ALA A 24 2.15 15.59 -6.74
C ALA A 24 1.49 16.54 -7.74
N VAL A 25 1.14 16.06 -8.93
CA VAL A 25 0.52 16.83 -10.01
C VAL A 25 -0.88 17.33 -9.64
N PHE A 26 -1.78 16.43 -9.23
CA PHE A 26 -3.21 16.75 -9.12
C PHE A 26 -3.64 17.26 -7.74
N VAL A 27 -2.82 17.07 -6.71
CA VAL A 27 -3.19 17.37 -5.32
C VAL A 27 -2.28 18.45 -4.73
N PHE A 28 -0.96 18.33 -4.93
CA PHE A 28 0.01 19.19 -4.25
C PHE A 28 0.40 20.45 -5.02
N SER A 29 0.49 20.38 -6.34
CA SER A 29 1.10 21.41 -7.18
C SER A 29 0.09 22.15 -8.05
N LYS A 30 -1.00 22.65 -7.42
CA LYS A 30 -2.10 23.35 -8.13
C LYS A 30 -1.67 24.51 -9.03
N ASN A 31 -0.46 25.06 -8.85
CA ASN A 31 0.06 26.20 -9.58
C ASN A 31 1.28 25.88 -10.47
N GLU A 32 1.74 24.62 -10.51
CA GLU A 32 2.88 24.22 -11.34
C GLU A 32 2.38 23.50 -12.60
N SER A 33 3.07 23.67 -13.73
CA SER A 33 2.78 22.93 -14.94
C SER A 33 3.17 21.45 -14.80
N PHE A 34 2.55 20.56 -15.60
CA PHE A 34 2.87 19.14 -15.57
C PHE A 34 4.37 18.87 -15.77
N LYS A 35 5.02 19.62 -16.68
CA LYS A 35 6.45 19.48 -16.97
C LYS A 35 7.32 19.87 -15.77
N GLU A 36 6.98 20.94 -15.07
CA GLU A 36 7.75 21.39 -13.90
C GLU A 36 7.70 20.36 -12.77
N VAL A 37 6.54 19.75 -12.53
CA VAL A 37 6.38 18.70 -11.51
C VAL A 37 7.11 17.43 -11.94
N PHE A 38 6.96 17.01 -13.20
CA PHE A 38 7.53 15.75 -13.69
C PHE A 38 9.06 15.78 -13.69
N PHE A 39 9.67 16.88 -14.11
CA PHE A 39 11.13 17.09 -14.12
C PHE A 39 11.67 17.70 -12.83
N ASN A 40 10.89 17.71 -11.74
CA ASN A 40 11.35 18.17 -10.46
C ASN A 40 12.36 17.18 -9.84
N ASP A 41 13.62 17.60 -9.72
CA ASP A 41 14.70 16.77 -9.19
C ASP A 41 14.44 16.30 -7.75
N VAL A 42 13.86 17.17 -6.91
CA VAL A 42 13.59 16.83 -5.50
C VAL A 42 12.49 15.79 -5.39
N LEU A 43 11.40 15.94 -6.14
CA LEU A 43 10.33 14.96 -6.21
C LEU A 43 10.85 13.62 -6.73
N PHE A 44 11.63 13.64 -7.81
CA PHE A 44 12.24 12.43 -8.36
C PHE A 44 13.11 11.71 -7.32
N MET A 45 13.98 12.44 -6.60
CA MET A 45 14.80 11.86 -5.52
C MET A 45 13.95 11.26 -4.40
N LEU A 46 12.87 11.92 -3.97
CA LEU A 46 11.96 11.37 -2.95
C LEU A 46 11.26 10.09 -3.41
N VAL A 47 10.79 10.04 -4.66
CA VAL A 47 10.14 8.86 -5.24
C VAL A 47 11.13 7.70 -5.39
N VAL A 48 12.35 7.96 -5.89
CA VAL A 48 13.40 6.95 -6.03
C VAL A 48 13.84 6.40 -4.67
N ALA A 49 14.05 7.26 -3.68
CA ALA A 49 14.37 6.83 -2.32
C ALA A 49 13.22 6.03 -1.69
N GLY A 50 11.97 6.45 -1.96
CA GLY A 50 10.73 5.70 -1.70
C GLY A 50 10.78 4.29 -2.25
N ALA A 51 11.06 4.15 -3.53
CA ALA A 51 11.13 2.88 -4.22
C ALA A 51 12.20 1.96 -3.61
N PHE A 52 13.39 2.48 -3.29
CA PHE A 52 14.44 1.72 -2.63
C PHE A 52 14.04 1.25 -1.22
N ALA A 53 13.48 2.13 -0.39
CA ALA A 53 13.03 1.77 0.96
C ALA A 53 11.88 0.74 0.94
N VAL A 54 10.90 0.91 0.07
CA VAL A 54 9.79 -0.06 -0.12
C VAL A 54 10.33 -1.40 -0.62
N ALA A 55 11.28 -1.39 -1.57
CA ALA A 55 11.93 -2.61 -2.05
C ALA A 55 12.67 -3.35 -0.93
N GLY A 56 13.48 -2.63 -0.14
CA GLY A 56 14.12 -3.17 1.06
C GLY A 56 13.09 -3.75 2.03
N GLY A 57 12.01 -3.02 2.27
CA GLY A 57 10.87 -3.47 3.08
C GLY A 57 10.24 -4.78 2.60
N TYR A 58 10.05 -4.97 1.28
CA TYR A 58 9.56 -6.24 0.74
C TYR A 58 10.57 -7.39 0.89
N ILE A 59 11.87 -7.10 0.75
CA ILE A 59 12.94 -8.09 0.92
C ILE A 59 13.01 -8.56 2.37
N ILE A 60 13.04 -7.66 3.36
CA ILE A 60 13.09 -8.04 4.78
C ILE A 60 11.81 -8.76 5.19
N ASN A 61 10.65 -8.36 4.65
CA ASN A 61 9.42 -9.09 4.88
C ASN A 61 9.49 -10.52 4.32
N SER A 62 10.02 -10.72 3.10
CA SER A 62 10.25 -12.05 2.51
C SER A 62 11.25 -12.89 3.30
N PHE A 63 12.29 -12.27 3.85
CA PHE A 63 13.28 -12.93 4.71
C PHE A 63 12.59 -13.56 5.94
N TYR A 64 11.78 -12.78 6.67
CA TYR A 64 11.05 -13.27 7.84
C TYR A 64 9.81 -14.12 7.52
N ASP A 65 9.33 -14.14 6.27
CA ASP A 65 8.17 -14.94 5.82
C ASP A 65 8.58 -16.29 5.19
N TYR A 66 9.88 -16.63 5.16
CA TYR A 66 10.40 -17.77 4.39
C TYR A 66 9.64 -19.09 4.63
N GLU A 67 9.50 -19.52 5.88
CA GLU A 67 8.82 -20.78 6.23
C GLU A 67 7.31 -20.70 5.97
N LYS A 68 6.70 -19.56 6.29
CA LYS A 68 5.28 -19.28 6.07
C LYS A 68 4.90 -19.36 4.58
N ASP A 69 5.70 -18.73 3.72
CA ASP A 69 5.44 -18.68 2.28
C ASP A 69 5.66 -20.05 1.62
N LEU A 70 6.48 -20.95 2.19
CA LEU A 70 6.67 -22.31 1.68
C LEU A 70 5.36 -23.10 1.67
N ILE A 71 4.51 -22.89 2.68
CA ILE A 71 3.21 -23.56 2.83
C ILE A 71 2.11 -22.81 2.09
N ASN A 72 2.06 -21.48 2.24
CA ASN A 72 0.96 -20.67 1.72
C ASN A 72 1.07 -20.37 0.21
N ASN A 73 2.28 -20.30 -0.35
CA ASN A 73 2.52 -19.90 -1.73
C ASN A 73 3.67 -20.71 -2.39
N PRO A 74 3.54 -22.04 -2.55
CA PRO A 74 4.64 -22.92 -2.93
C PRO A 74 5.30 -22.55 -4.27
N PHE A 75 4.52 -22.16 -5.28
CA PHE A 75 5.04 -21.75 -6.59
C PHE A 75 5.89 -20.47 -6.53
N LYS A 76 5.41 -19.46 -5.80
CA LYS A 76 6.17 -18.22 -5.58
C LYS A 76 7.46 -18.51 -4.79
N SER A 77 7.35 -19.32 -3.76
CA SER A 77 8.48 -19.72 -2.92
C SER A 77 9.57 -20.46 -3.71
N MET A 78 9.21 -21.24 -4.73
CA MET A 78 10.18 -21.89 -5.61
C MET A 78 11.06 -20.87 -6.34
N ILE A 79 10.47 -19.78 -6.85
CA ILE A 79 11.21 -18.68 -7.51
C ILE A 79 12.04 -17.91 -6.49
N ASP A 80 11.46 -17.59 -5.33
CA ASP A 80 12.14 -16.83 -4.26
C ASP A 80 13.30 -17.62 -3.63
N ARG A 81 13.34 -18.96 -3.76
CA ARG A 81 14.42 -19.86 -3.31
C ARG A 81 15.67 -19.82 -4.19
N LEU A 82 15.57 -19.29 -5.42
CA LEU A 82 16.75 -19.07 -6.27
C LEU A 82 17.70 -18.01 -5.67
N ILE A 83 17.24 -17.27 -4.65
CA ILE A 83 18.01 -16.23 -3.97
C ILE A 83 18.27 -16.68 -2.54
N SER A 84 19.56 -16.76 -2.17
CA SER A 84 19.97 -17.13 -0.81
C SER A 84 19.52 -16.09 0.23
N GLN A 85 19.34 -16.52 1.48
CA GLN A 85 18.97 -15.61 2.59
C GLN A 85 20.03 -14.52 2.83
N ASN A 86 21.31 -14.85 2.66
CA ASN A 86 22.40 -13.87 2.74
C ASN A 86 22.27 -12.82 1.64
N THR A 87 21.97 -13.24 0.40
CA THR A 87 21.74 -12.31 -0.72
C THR A 87 20.55 -11.39 -0.44
N LYS A 88 19.46 -11.90 0.16
CA LYS A 88 18.31 -11.05 0.56
C LYS A 88 18.74 -10.01 1.60
N LEU A 89 19.49 -10.41 2.63
CA LEU A 89 19.92 -9.50 3.68
C LEU A 89 20.90 -8.43 3.15
N THR A 90 21.85 -8.82 2.30
CA THR A 90 22.74 -7.88 1.62
C THR A 90 21.97 -6.90 0.75
N ALA A 91 21.01 -7.38 -0.06
CA ALA A 91 20.17 -6.52 -0.89
C ALA A 91 19.32 -5.55 -0.05
N TYR A 92 18.79 -6.00 1.08
CA TYR A 92 18.08 -5.14 2.04
C TYR A 92 18.95 -3.98 2.54
N PHE A 93 20.18 -4.26 3.01
CA PHE A 93 21.07 -3.21 3.49
C PHE A 93 21.52 -2.26 2.39
N LEU A 94 21.85 -2.78 1.19
CA LEU A 94 22.25 -1.95 0.05
C LEU A 94 21.12 -1.01 -0.40
N LEU A 95 19.90 -1.51 -0.57
CA LEU A 95 18.76 -0.68 -1.00
C LEU A 95 18.43 0.40 0.02
N ASN A 96 18.44 0.08 1.31
CA ASN A 96 18.20 1.08 2.35
C ASN A 96 19.34 2.10 2.45
N PHE A 97 20.60 1.68 2.27
CA PHE A 97 21.72 2.59 2.17
C PHE A 97 21.54 3.58 1.00
N PHE A 98 21.18 3.09 -0.19
CA PHE A 98 20.89 3.97 -1.33
C PHE A 98 19.69 4.88 -1.09
N SER A 99 18.63 4.39 -0.43
CA SER A 99 17.48 5.22 -0.04
C SER A 99 17.92 6.42 0.80
N ILE A 100 18.67 6.18 1.90
CA ILE A 100 19.17 7.22 2.79
C ILE A 100 20.17 8.15 2.08
N PHE A 101 21.06 7.60 1.25
CA PHE A 101 22.01 8.37 0.46
C PHE A 101 21.29 9.37 -0.46
N VAL A 102 20.27 8.91 -1.20
CA VAL A 102 19.49 9.76 -2.11
C VAL A 102 18.75 10.87 -1.35
N VAL A 103 18.04 10.56 -0.25
CA VAL A 103 17.35 11.62 0.52
C VAL A 103 18.29 12.53 1.29
N GLY A 104 19.54 12.11 1.49
CA GLY A 104 20.59 12.95 2.05
C GLY A 104 20.86 14.22 1.23
N TYR A 105 20.70 14.14 -0.10
CA TYR A 105 20.77 15.29 -1.00
C TYR A 105 19.56 16.22 -0.90
N VAL A 106 18.41 15.71 -0.43
CA VAL A 106 17.17 16.49 -0.35
C VAL A 106 17.13 17.34 0.92
N SER A 107 17.16 16.71 2.10
CA SER A 107 17.18 17.42 3.39
C SER A 107 17.41 16.48 4.57
N PHE A 108 17.89 17.03 5.69
CA PHE A 108 18.00 16.28 6.94
C PHE A 108 16.64 15.75 7.45
N ARG A 109 15.54 16.49 7.23
CA ARG A 109 14.18 16.03 7.58
C ARG A 109 13.77 14.80 6.79
N ALA A 110 14.15 14.73 5.51
CA ALA A 110 13.91 13.56 4.67
C ALA A 110 14.73 12.34 5.16
N ILE A 111 15.99 12.54 5.56
CA ILE A 111 16.80 11.47 6.19
C ILE A 111 16.08 10.89 7.41
N LEU A 112 15.59 11.74 8.32
CA LEU A 112 14.88 11.30 9.53
C LEU A 112 13.60 10.53 9.18
N PHE A 113 12.81 11.05 8.25
CA PHE A 113 11.57 10.40 7.78
C PHE A 113 11.84 9.00 7.22
N PHE A 114 12.79 8.88 6.28
CA PHE A 114 13.12 7.61 5.66
C PHE A 114 13.80 6.64 6.63
N SER A 115 14.62 7.12 7.56
CA SER A 115 15.21 6.29 8.61
C SER A 115 14.13 5.68 9.52
N ALA A 116 13.17 6.50 9.95
CA ALA A 116 12.03 6.04 10.73
C ALA A 116 11.16 5.05 9.94
N TYR A 117 10.93 5.30 8.65
CA TYR A 117 10.17 4.41 7.79
C TYR A 117 10.86 3.05 7.60
N ILE A 118 12.17 3.03 7.30
CA ILE A 118 12.96 1.80 7.15
C ILE A 118 12.97 1.01 8.46
N PHE A 119 13.18 1.68 9.59
CA PHE A 119 13.09 1.06 10.90
C PHE A 119 11.68 0.49 11.16
N GLY A 120 10.63 1.22 10.78
CA GLY A 120 9.24 0.80 10.81
C GLY A 120 8.98 -0.49 10.01
N MET A 121 9.51 -0.58 8.78
CA MET A 121 9.42 -1.80 7.97
C MET A 121 10.13 -2.98 8.63
N TRP A 122 11.30 -2.75 9.22
CA TRP A 122 12.04 -3.79 9.94
C TRP A 122 11.30 -4.27 11.20
N ILE A 123 10.87 -3.37 12.08
CA ILE A 123 10.16 -3.75 13.33
C ILE A 123 8.83 -4.43 13.03
N TYR A 124 8.15 -3.99 11.96
CA TYR A 124 6.98 -4.68 11.44
C TYR A 124 7.30 -6.13 11.06
N SER A 125 8.29 -6.36 10.20
CA SER A 125 8.62 -7.70 9.72
C SER A 125 9.18 -8.62 10.80
N HIS A 126 9.94 -8.06 11.75
CA HIS A 126 10.52 -8.82 12.85
C HIS A 126 9.50 -9.19 13.94
N ARG A 127 8.64 -8.24 14.36
CA ARG A 127 7.76 -8.42 15.54
C ARG A 127 6.28 -8.13 15.27
N LEU A 128 5.94 -6.92 14.82
CA LEU A 128 4.55 -6.45 14.86
C LEU A 128 3.62 -7.29 13.98
N LYS A 129 4.15 -7.84 12.88
CA LYS A 129 3.37 -8.71 11.99
C LYS A 129 2.78 -9.95 12.69
N LYS A 130 3.36 -10.40 13.80
CA LYS A 130 2.93 -11.59 14.56
C LYS A 130 1.85 -11.28 15.61
N ILE A 131 1.54 -10.00 15.83
CA ILE A 131 0.54 -9.55 16.80
C ILE A 131 -0.80 -9.41 16.05
N PRO A 132 -1.88 -10.11 16.47
CA PRO A 132 -3.18 -10.02 15.82
C PRO A 132 -3.67 -8.56 15.77
N PHE A 133 -4.27 -8.16 14.65
CA PHE A 133 -4.76 -6.81 14.35
C PHE A 133 -3.66 -5.72 14.24
N VAL A 134 -2.74 -5.62 15.20
CA VAL A 134 -1.64 -4.67 15.19
C VAL A 134 -0.75 -4.86 13.95
N GLY A 135 -0.51 -6.10 13.55
CA GLY A 135 0.20 -6.41 12.31
C GLY A 135 -0.51 -5.81 11.08
N ASN A 136 -1.82 -6.02 10.94
CA ASN A 136 -2.58 -5.51 9.79
C ASN A 136 -2.65 -3.97 9.78
N VAL A 137 -2.88 -3.34 10.93
CA VAL A 137 -2.90 -1.87 11.06
C VAL A 137 -1.54 -1.28 10.72
N THR A 138 -0.47 -1.86 11.25
CA THR A 138 0.90 -1.39 10.97
C THR A 138 1.26 -1.58 9.50
N ALA A 139 0.88 -2.70 8.88
CA ALA A 139 1.08 -2.94 7.46
C ALA A 139 0.38 -1.90 6.59
N ALA A 140 -0.88 -1.55 6.93
CA ALA A 140 -1.63 -0.53 6.23
C ALA A 140 -1.05 0.88 6.40
N LEU A 141 -0.60 1.24 7.61
CA LEU A 141 0.09 2.52 7.87
C LEU A 141 1.40 2.63 7.09
N LEU A 142 2.24 1.60 7.13
CA LEU A 142 3.50 1.57 6.39
C LEU A 142 3.27 1.63 4.88
N ALA A 143 2.19 1.03 4.36
CA ALA A 143 1.87 1.06 2.95
C ALA A 143 1.52 2.47 2.43
N ILE A 144 0.86 3.31 3.25
CA ILE A 144 0.55 4.70 2.88
C ILE A 144 1.67 5.69 3.22
N THR A 145 2.60 5.32 4.11
CA THR A 145 3.66 6.21 4.60
C THR A 145 4.47 6.87 3.47
N PRO A 146 4.91 6.17 2.39
CA PRO A 146 5.67 6.81 1.31
C PRO A 146 4.98 8.02 0.66
N PHE A 147 3.64 8.07 0.64
CA PHE A 147 2.91 9.23 0.11
C PHE A 147 3.18 10.50 0.92
N PHE A 148 3.36 10.37 2.23
CA PHE A 148 3.68 11.49 3.12
C PHE A 148 5.10 12.03 2.92
N ALA A 149 5.98 11.32 2.20
CA ALA A 149 7.29 11.86 1.83
C ALA A 149 7.14 13.12 0.96
N ILE A 150 6.09 13.20 0.13
CA ILE A 150 5.79 14.34 -0.73
C ILE A 150 5.40 15.58 0.10
N PHE A 151 4.77 15.40 1.26
CA PHE A 151 4.46 16.50 2.19
C PHE A 151 5.72 17.25 2.64
N LEU A 152 6.85 16.55 2.77
CA LEU A 152 8.10 17.20 3.18
C LEU A 152 8.56 18.27 2.19
N TYR A 153 8.20 18.10 0.91
CA TYR A 153 8.53 19.03 -0.15
C TYR A 153 7.47 20.13 -0.31
N TYR A 154 6.22 19.76 -0.60
CA TYR A 154 5.16 20.73 -0.91
C TYR A 154 4.56 21.42 0.32
N LYS A 155 4.73 20.87 1.52
CA LYS A 155 4.18 21.40 2.79
C LYS A 155 2.67 21.70 2.75
N ASN A 156 1.93 21.03 1.87
CA ASN A 156 0.49 21.12 1.81
C ASN A 156 -0.13 20.09 2.77
N PHE A 157 -0.94 20.58 3.72
CA PHE A 157 -1.63 19.79 4.74
C PHE A 157 -3.14 19.87 4.61
N ASP A 158 -3.65 20.07 3.39
CA ASP A 158 -5.08 20.15 3.13
C ASP A 158 -5.81 18.92 3.66
N LEU A 159 -6.93 19.16 4.35
CA LEU A 159 -7.72 18.11 5.00
C LEU A 159 -8.14 17.01 4.02
N ILE A 160 -8.41 17.39 2.76
CA ILE A 160 -8.77 16.46 1.68
C ILE A 160 -7.74 15.33 1.52
N ILE A 161 -6.46 15.60 1.71
CA ILE A 161 -5.39 14.62 1.55
C ILE A 161 -5.45 13.57 2.65
N PHE A 162 -5.69 14.01 3.89
CA PHE A 162 -5.84 13.12 5.03
C PHE A 162 -7.10 12.24 4.92
N VAL A 163 -8.20 12.80 4.42
CA VAL A 163 -9.44 12.02 4.19
C VAL A 163 -9.21 10.94 3.12
N HIS A 164 -8.51 11.26 2.02
CA HIS A 164 -8.10 10.26 1.03
C HIS A 164 -7.14 9.21 1.61
N ALA A 165 -6.12 9.63 2.36
CA ALA A 165 -5.17 8.72 2.98
C ALA A 165 -5.86 7.76 3.96
N PHE A 166 -6.87 8.25 4.70
CA PHE A 166 -7.67 7.43 5.60
C PHE A 166 -8.53 6.40 4.84
N LEU A 167 -9.15 6.78 3.72
CA LEU A 167 -9.87 5.83 2.85
C LEU A 167 -8.92 4.74 2.31
N VAL A 168 -7.76 5.12 1.78
CA VAL A 168 -6.76 4.18 1.25
C VAL A 168 -6.25 3.26 2.36
N PHE A 169 -6.00 3.79 3.55
CA PHE A 169 -5.62 3.02 4.74
C PHE A 169 -6.66 1.94 5.06
N LEU A 170 -7.95 2.30 5.14
CA LEU A 170 -9.03 1.35 5.42
C LEU A 170 -9.14 0.28 4.32
N LEU A 171 -9.05 0.65 3.04
CA LEU A 171 -9.06 -0.31 1.93
C LEU A 171 -7.89 -1.29 1.98
N ILE A 172 -6.68 -0.83 2.34
CA ILE A 172 -5.51 -1.69 2.53
C ILE A 172 -5.70 -2.60 3.75
N LEU A 173 -6.25 -2.09 4.85
CA LEU A 173 -6.54 -2.86 6.06
C LEU A 173 -7.53 -3.99 5.76
N ILE A 174 -8.64 -3.69 5.08
CA ILE A 174 -9.64 -4.68 4.63
C ILE A 174 -8.96 -5.73 3.75
N LYS A 175 -8.14 -5.31 2.78
CA LYS A 175 -7.42 -6.21 1.86
C LYS A 175 -6.47 -7.16 2.60
N ASP A 176 -5.77 -6.67 3.61
CA ASP A 176 -4.85 -7.48 4.41
C ASP A 176 -5.58 -8.40 5.39
N LEU A 177 -6.68 -7.97 6.01
CA LEU A 177 -7.54 -8.85 6.80
C LEU A 177 -8.18 -9.96 5.95
N THR A 178 -8.61 -9.65 4.72
CA THR A 178 -9.11 -10.65 3.75
C THR A 178 -8.02 -11.67 3.39
N LYS A 179 -6.78 -11.20 3.29
CA LYS A 179 -5.62 -12.06 3.01
C LYS A 179 -5.43 -13.09 4.13
N ASP A 180 -5.63 -12.69 5.38
CA ASP A 180 -5.51 -13.60 6.54
C ASP A 180 -6.58 -14.70 6.51
N LEU A 181 -7.81 -14.39 6.09
CA LEU A 181 -8.85 -15.40 5.84
C LEU A 181 -8.44 -16.38 4.72
N ARG A 182 -7.80 -15.87 3.66
CA ARG A 182 -7.27 -16.69 2.57
C ARG A 182 -6.12 -17.59 3.03
N SER A 183 -5.25 -17.14 3.94
CA SER A 183 -4.10 -17.91 4.44
C SER A 183 -4.35 -18.70 5.72
N LEU A 184 -5.60 -18.77 6.20
CA LEU A 184 -5.97 -19.37 7.49
C LEU A 184 -5.32 -20.75 7.74
N LYS A 185 -5.40 -21.66 6.77
CA LYS A 185 -4.87 -23.03 6.93
C LYS A 185 -3.34 -23.06 7.13
N GLY A 186 -2.59 -22.30 6.32
CA GLY A 186 -1.13 -22.28 6.45
C GLY A 186 -0.66 -21.44 7.63
N ASP A 187 -1.40 -20.40 8.01
CA ASP A 187 -1.12 -19.60 9.21
C ASP A 187 -1.33 -20.43 10.48
N LEU A 188 -2.36 -21.27 10.52
CA LEU A 188 -2.59 -22.23 11.60
C LEU A 188 -1.44 -23.26 11.70
N ALA A 189 -0.99 -23.82 10.57
CA ALA A 189 0.10 -24.79 10.52
C ALA A 189 1.47 -24.23 10.97
N GLN A 190 1.65 -22.91 10.99
CA GLN A 190 2.88 -22.23 11.40
C GLN A 190 2.72 -21.46 12.70
N ASN A 191 1.62 -21.68 13.43
CA ASN A 191 1.29 -20.99 14.68
C ASN A 191 1.35 -19.46 14.57
N TYR A 192 0.95 -18.93 13.41
CA TYR A 192 0.97 -17.50 13.14
C TYR A 192 -0.34 -16.87 13.60
N GLN A 193 -0.27 -16.06 14.66
CA GLN A 193 -1.44 -15.56 15.38
C GLN A 193 -2.12 -14.37 14.66
N THR A 194 -2.82 -14.64 13.55
CA THR A 194 -3.73 -13.65 12.93
C THR A 194 -5.07 -13.61 13.68
N ILE A 195 -5.94 -12.63 13.38
CA ILE A 195 -7.31 -12.59 13.93
C ILE A 195 -8.07 -13.86 13.54
N ALA A 196 -7.92 -14.29 12.29
CA ALA A 196 -8.59 -15.47 11.76
C ALA A 196 -8.13 -16.76 12.46
N VAL A 197 -6.84 -16.88 12.80
CA VAL A 197 -6.31 -18.04 13.55
C VAL A 197 -6.71 -17.99 15.02
N LYS A 198 -6.55 -16.83 15.67
CA LYS A 198 -6.75 -16.70 17.13
C LYS A 198 -8.22 -16.67 17.54
N TYR A 199 -9.07 -16.00 16.77
CA TYR A 199 -10.48 -15.75 17.09
C TYR A 199 -11.46 -16.38 16.09
N GLY A 200 -10.93 -17.04 15.05
CA GLY A 200 -11.73 -17.73 14.05
C GLY A 200 -12.22 -16.83 12.89
N GLU A 201 -12.74 -17.50 11.87
CA GLU A 201 -13.22 -16.89 10.63
C GLU A 201 -14.33 -15.86 10.86
N LYS A 202 -15.31 -16.16 11.73
CA LYS A 202 -16.46 -15.28 11.99
C LYS A 202 -16.03 -13.94 12.57
N VAL A 203 -15.12 -13.93 13.55
CA VAL A 203 -14.61 -12.70 14.17
C VAL A 203 -13.83 -11.87 13.16
N SER A 204 -13.03 -12.54 12.31
CA SER A 204 -12.32 -11.85 11.22
C SER A 204 -13.28 -11.20 10.22
N LYS A 205 -14.39 -11.85 9.84
CA LYS A 205 -15.43 -11.26 8.97
C LYS A 205 -16.12 -10.07 9.61
N ILE A 206 -16.37 -10.10 10.92
CA ILE A 206 -16.93 -8.97 11.65
C ILE A 206 -15.95 -7.78 11.63
N ALA A 207 -14.67 -8.03 11.93
CA ALA A 207 -13.65 -6.98 11.89
C ALA A 207 -13.51 -6.35 10.50
N ILE A 208 -13.52 -7.16 9.44
CA ILE A 208 -13.54 -6.69 8.05
C ILE A 208 -14.80 -5.87 7.77
N SER A 209 -15.98 -6.34 8.20
CA SER A 209 -17.25 -5.64 7.98
C SER A 209 -17.26 -4.27 8.67
N ILE A 210 -16.74 -4.17 9.90
CA ILE A 210 -16.59 -2.90 10.62
C ILE A 210 -15.67 -1.95 9.84
N ALA A 211 -14.51 -2.44 9.37
CA ALA A 211 -13.60 -1.62 8.56
C ALA A 211 -14.23 -1.15 7.25
N VAL A 212 -15.05 -1.98 6.59
CA VAL A 212 -15.82 -1.57 5.40
C VAL A 212 -16.85 -0.50 5.74
N LEU A 213 -17.59 -0.64 6.84
CA LEU A 213 -18.55 0.37 7.28
C LEU A 213 -17.86 1.71 7.57
N MET A 214 -16.67 1.67 8.15
CA MET A 214 -15.85 2.87 8.38
C MET A 214 -15.44 3.56 7.08
N CYS A 215 -15.31 2.86 5.94
CA CYS A 215 -14.99 3.48 4.64
C CYS A 215 -16.09 4.44 4.15
N PHE A 216 -17.36 4.24 4.53
CA PHE A 216 -18.43 5.12 4.10
C PHE A 216 -18.29 6.54 4.67
N ILE A 217 -17.61 6.70 5.81
CA ILE A 217 -17.37 8.02 6.43
C ILE A 217 -16.47 8.91 5.54
N PRO A 218 -15.23 8.52 5.17
CA PRO A 218 -14.42 9.32 4.28
C PRO A 218 -15.02 9.41 2.86
N ILE A 219 -15.69 8.37 2.35
CA ILE A 219 -16.38 8.45 1.04
C ILE A 219 -17.45 9.55 1.06
N TYR A 220 -18.29 9.57 2.10
CA TYR A 220 -19.32 10.60 2.26
C TYR A 220 -18.70 11.99 2.36
N ALA A 221 -17.65 12.15 3.19
CA ALA A 221 -16.96 13.43 3.33
C ALA A 221 -16.39 13.93 2.00
N LEU A 222 -15.72 13.05 1.24
CA LEU A 222 -15.16 13.37 -0.08
C LEU A 222 -16.21 13.77 -1.11
N LEU A 223 -17.40 13.15 -1.09
CA LEU A 223 -18.46 13.45 -2.04
C LEU A 223 -19.26 14.73 -1.72
N THR A 224 -19.26 15.18 -0.47
CA THR A 224 -20.16 16.26 -0.01
C THR A 224 -19.45 17.53 0.44
N HIS A 225 -18.24 17.41 0.97
CA HIS A 225 -17.51 18.54 1.57
C HIS A 225 -16.28 18.98 0.77
N PHE A 226 -15.91 18.23 -0.28
CA PHE A 226 -14.74 18.53 -1.09
C PHE A 226 -15.09 18.54 -2.58
N ASP A 227 -14.42 19.40 -3.34
CA ASP A 227 -14.45 19.32 -4.79
C ASP A 227 -13.45 18.26 -5.24
N VAL A 228 -14.00 17.13 -5.69
CA VAL A 228 -13.25 15.97 -6.18
C VAL A 228 -13.41 15.78 -7.69
N GLY A 229 -14.01 16.75 -8.39
CA GLY A 229 -14.21 16.71 -9.83
C GLY A 229 -14.89 15.42 -10.31
N ASN A 230 -14.27 14.75 -11.30
CA ASN A 230 -14.76 13.50 -11.86
C ASN A 230 -14.37 12.25 -11.04
N MET A 231 -13.52 12.38 -10.03
CA MET A 231 -13.20 11.29 -9.10
C MET A 231 -14.43 10.81 -8.32
N LYS A 232 -15.52 11.61 -8.27
CA LYS A 232 -16.82 11.21 -7.73
C LYS A 232 -17.37 9.90 -8.31
N TYR A 233 -17.11 9.60 -9.58
CA TYR A 233 -17.55 8.35 -10.21
C TYR A 233 -16.83 7.13 -9.61
N TYR A 234 -15.52 7.27 -9.35
CA TYR A 234 -14.74 6.24 -8.67
C TYR A 234 -15.22 6.05 -7.22
N LEU A 235 -15.50 7.14 -6.50
CA LEU A 235 -16.00 7.07 -5.12
C LEU A 235 -17.38 6.41 -5.05
N ALA A 236 -18.29 6.75 -5.97
CA ALA A 236 -19.61 6.11 -6.08
C ALA A 236 -19.49 4.62 -6.43
N PHE A 237 -18.62 4.27 -7.38
CA PHE A 237 -18.32 2.87 -7.70
C PHE A 237 -17.78 2.12 -6.49
N THR A 238 -16.83 2.72 -5.75
CA THR A 238 -16.23 2.12 -4.55
C THR A 238 -17.28 1.90 -3.47
N CYS A 239 -18.21 2.84 -3.27
CA CYS A 239 -19.33 2.71 -2.35
C CYS A 239 -20.20 1.47 -2.70
N VAL A 240 -20.63 1.36 -3.96
CA VAL A 240 -21.42 0.21 -4.44
C VAL A 240 -20.64 -1.10 -4.32
N PHE A 241 -19.37 -1.09 -4.71
CA PHE A 241 -18.48 -2.24 -4.59
C PHE A 241 -18.35 -2.72 -3.14
N LEU A 242 -18.21 -1.81 -2.18
CA LEU A 242 -18.08 -2.16 -0.75
C LEU A 242 -19.36 -2.80 -0.19
N CYS A 243 -20.54 -2.37 -0.65
CA CYS A 243 -21.81 -3.04 -0.30
C CYS A 243 -21.83 -4.49 -0.81
N PHE A 244 -21.48 -4.72 -2.08
CA PHE A 244 -21.37 -6.08 -2.63
C PHE A 244 -20.27 -6.89 -1.95
N TYR A 245 -19.15 -6.25 -1.62
CA TYR A 245 -18.03 -6.89 -0.94
C TYR A 245 -18.46 -7.47 0.41
N ILE A 246 -19.22 -6.74 1.23
CA ILE A 246 -19.78 -7.27 2.49
C ILE A 246 -20.66 -8.49 2.22
N PHE A 247 -21.58 -8.39 1.26
CA PHE A 247 -22.48 -9.50 0.92
C PHE A 247 -21.70 -10.78 0.55
N PHE A 248 -20.73 -10.66 -0.36
CA PHE A 248 -19.90 -11.80 -0.77
C PHE A 248 -18.96 -12.29 0.34
N LEU A 249 -18.47 -11.41 1.22
CA LEU A 249 -17.65 -11.80 2.36
C LEU A 249 -18.39 -12.80 3.27
N TRP A 250 -19.67 -12.55 3.54
CA TRP A 250 -20.47 -13.39 4.44
C TRP A 250 -20.87 -14.73 3.82
N ILE A 251 -21.04 -14.79 2.50
CA ILE A 251 -21.32 -16.03 1.77
C ILE A 251 -20.05 -16.87 1.54
N SER A 252 -18.88 -16.22 1.53
CA SER A 252 -17.61 -16.89 1.27
C SER A 252 -17.24 -17.86 2.40
N ASN A 253 -16.82 -19.07 2.05
CA ASN A 253 -16.31 -20.09 2.98
C ASN A 253 -15.11 -20.88 2.42
N LYS A 254 -14.70 -20.58 1.18
CA LYS A 254 -13.56 -21.23 0.50
C LYS A 254 -12.45 -20.25 0.26
N GLN A 255 -11.21 -20.73 0.34
CA GLN A 255 -10.00 -19.97 0.04
C GLN A 255 -10.06 -19.24 -1.33
N LYS A 256 -10.59 -19.90 -2.37
CA LYS A 256 -10.74 -19.29 -3.71
C LYS A 256 -11.63 -18.04 -3.70
N GLN A 257 -12.69 -18.02 -2.89
CA GLN A 257 -13.59 -16.87 -2.77
C GLN A 257 -12.91 -15.71 -2.05
N TYR A 258 -12.14 -15.99 -0.98
CA TYR A 258 -11.30 -14.96 -0.34
C TYR A 258 -10.21 -14.44 -1.26
N THR A 259 -9.61 -15.29 -2.11
CA THR A 259 -8.69 -14.84 -3.16
C THR A 259 -9.35 -13.88 -4.14
N LEU A 260 -10.58 -14.17 -4.58
CA LEU A 260 -11.33 -13.28 -5.46
C LEU A 260 -11.58 -11.92 -4.78
N LEU A 261 -12.11 -11.91 -3.56
CA LEU A 261 -12.36 -10.68 -2.79
C LEU A 261 -11.08 -9.86 -2.57
N HIS A 262 -9.98 -10.51 -2.23
CA HIS A 262 -8.68 -9.87 -2.09
C HIS A 262 -8.18 -9.25 -3.39
N ASN A 263 -8.36 -9.94 -4.53
CA ASN A 263 -7.95 -9.43 -5.84
C ASN A 263 -8.85 -8.28 -6.31
N LEU A 264 -10.16 -8.33 -6.04
CA LEU A 264 -11.07 -7.23 -6.32
C LEU A 264 -10.68 -5.97 -5.54
N LEU A 265 -10.34 -6.08 -4.25
CA LEU A 265 -9.80 -4.95 -3.49
C LEU A 265 -8.48 -4.41 -4.06
N LYS A 266 -7.60 -5.30 -4.55
CA LYS A 266 -6.37 -4.88 -5.24
C LYS A 266 -6.69 -4.06 -6.49
N ILE A 267 -7.67 -4.49 -7.29
CA ILE A 267 -8.12 -3.75 -8.47
C ILE A 267 -8.69 -2.38 -8.06
N THR A 268 -9.55 -2.32 -7.03
CA THR A 268 -10.13 -1.06 -6.53
C THR A 268 -9.06 -0.07 -6.04
N LEU A 269 -7.98 -0.56 -5.42
CA LEU A 269 -6.85 0.29 -5.01
C LEU A 269 -6.08 0.83 -6.22
N ILE A 270 -5.81 -0.02 -7.22
CA ILE A 270 -5.09 0.39 -8.44
C ILE A 270 -5.94 1.39 -9.24
N SER A 271 -7.24 1.13 -9.42
CA SER A 271 -8.14 2.07 -10.09
C SER A 271 -8.26 3.39 -9.31
N GLY A 272 -8.19 3.33 -7.97
CA GLY A 272 -8.11 4.51 -7.11
C GLY A 272 -6.90 5.39 -7.41
N VAL A 273 -5.72 4.79 -7.59
CA VAL A 273 -4.51 5.54 -7.99
C VAL A 273 -4.73 6.29 -9.29
N PHE A 274 -5.27 5.63 -10.32
CA PHE A 274 -5.55 6.29 -11.60
C PHE A 274 -6.68 7.31 -11.51
N SER A 275 -7.64 7.13 -10.61
CA SER A 275 -8.75 8.10 -10.44
C SER A 275 -8.30 9.47 -9.92
N ILE A 276 -7.08 9.59 -9.38
CA ILE A 276 -6.50 10.87 -8.95
C ILE A 276 -6.38 11.85 -10.13
N SER A 277 -6.14 11.37 -11.36
CA SER A 277 -6.10 12.23 -12.55
C SER A 277 -7.47 12.75 -12.98
N LEU A 278 -8.55 12.28 -12.36
CA LEU A 278 -9.91 12.76 -12.59
C LEU A 278 -10.32 13.89 -11.64
N ILE A 279 -9.47 14.28 -10.69
CA ILE A 279 -9.72 15.42 -9.78
C ILE A 279 -9.87 16.69 -10.61
N ASP A 280 -8.91 16.95 -11.52
CA ASP A 280 -9.01 18.01 -12.50
C ASP A 280 -8.64 17.48 -13.90
N THR A 281 -9.34 17.94 -14.93
CA THR A 281 -9.17 17.45 -16.32
C THR A 281 -8.39 18.39 -17.24
N TRP A 282 -7.77 19.45 -16.72
CA TRP A 282 -7.02 20.45 -17.51
C TRP A 282 -5.88 19.83 -18.34
N TRP A 283 -5.24 18.77 -17.83
CA TRP A 283 -4.18 18.02 -18.51
C TRP A 283 -4.64 17.32 -19.79
N ILE A 284 -5.93 16.99 -19.93
CA ILE A 284 -6.47 16.38 -21.14
C ILE A 284 -6.39 17.38 -22.30
N GLU A 285 -6.66 18.65 -22.02
CA GLU A 285 -6.57 19.73 -23.01
C GLU A 285 -5.12 20.06 -23.38
N GLU A 286 -4.18 19.90 -22.44
CA GLU A 286 -2.75 20.13 -22.67
C GLU A 286 -2.08 19.01 -23.48
N ILE A 287 -2.51 17.74 -23.33
CA ILE A 287 -2.02 16.62 -24.16
C ILE A 287 -2.59 16.68 -25.59
N CYS A 288 -3.80 17.23 -25.75
CA CYS A 288 -4.41 17.40 -27.06
C CYS A 288 -3.88 18.60 -27.87
N ARG A 289 -2.99 19.42 -27.30
CA ARG A 289 -2.28 20.51 -27.99
C ARG A 289 -0.87 20.09 -28.40
#